data_AF-A0A353RAU1-F1
#
_entry.id   AF-A0A353RAU1-F1
#
_cell.length_a   1.000
_cell.length_b   1.000
_cell.length_c   1.000
_cell.angle_alpha   90.00
_cell.angle_beta   90.00
_cell.angle_gamma   90.00
#
_symmetry.space_group_name_H-M   'P 1'
#
loop_
_entity.id
_entity.type
_entity.pdbx_description
1 polymer ?
#
loop_
_entity_poly.entity_id
_entity_poly.type
_entity_poly.pdbx_seq_one_letter_code
_entity_poly.pdbx_strand_id
1 'polypeptide(L)'
;VQAWAQVENVYQRRADLIPNLVNTVKGAANFEKGTLEAVIEARSRATSVTVDPTNLTEESMAAFQNAQDDLSKSLGRLMAVVESYPELKANQNFLELQAQLEGTENRIAVERRTFNQVVQAYNVLIRKFPNSIVAGMRNFESKAYFEAAEGAETPPVVEF
;
A
#
# COMPACT_ATOMS: atom_id res chain seq x y z
N VAL A 1 -4.77 -8.06 15.59
CA VAL A 1 -3.43 -8.54 15.19
C VAL A 1 -3.48 -9.30 13.86
N GLN A 2 -4.33 -10.32 13.70
CA GLN A 2 -4.40 -11.09 12.44
C GLN A 2 -4.69 -10.24 11.19
N ALA A 3 -5.65 -9.30 11.25
CA ALA A 3 -5.96 -8.44 10.11
C ALA A 3 -4.78 -7.52 9.72
N TRP A 4 -4.03 -7.00 10.70
CA TRP A 4 -2.81 -6.23 10.42
C TRP A 4 -1.73 -7.09 9.77
N ALA A 5 -1.52 -8.31 10.26
CA ALA A 5 -0.54 -9.23 9.68
C ALA A 5 -0.85 -9.54 8.20
N GLN A 6 -2.13 -9.64 7.82
CA GLN A 6 -2.49 -9.82 6.41
C GLN A 6 -2.14 -8.60 5.55
N VAL A 7 -2.40 -7.40 6.07
CA VAL A 7 -2.00 -6.14 5.44
C VAL A 7 -0.48 -6.09 5.25
N GLU A 8 0.29 -6.41 6.29
CA GLU A 8 1.75 -6.42 6.24
C GLU A 8 2.27 -7.42 5.20
N ASN A 9 1.70 -8.63 5.15
CA ASN A 9 2.07 -9.67 4.17
C ASN A 9 1.91 -9.20 2.72
N VAL A 10 0.82 -8.52 2.39
CA VAL A 10 0.58 -8.06 1.01
C VAL A 10 1.48 -6.88 0.64
N TYR A 11 1.78 -5.99 1.57
CA TYR A 11 2.76 -4.91 1.35
C TYR A 11 4.20 -5.44 1.22
N GLN A 12 4.58 -6.41 2.04
CA GLN A 12 5.88 -7.07 1.95
C GLN A 12 6.05 -7.75 0.59
N ARG A 13 5.04 -8.51 0.14
CA ARG A 13 5.03 -9.12 -1.19
C ARG A 13 5.27 -8.10 -2.29
N ARG A 14 4.62 -6.93 -2.23
CA ARG A 14 4.86 -5.85 -3.20
C ARG A 14 6.31 -5.41 -3.20
N ALA A 15 6.88 -5.16 -2.02
CA ALA A 15 8.27 -4.76 -1.88
C ALA A 15 9.24 -5.84 -2.41
N ASP A 16 8.91 -7.12 -2.26
CA ASP A 16 9.75 -8.24 -2.71
C ASP A 16 9.75 -8.43 -4.23
N LEU A 17 8.71 -7.98 -4.93
CA LEU A 17 8.63 -8.05 -6.40
C LEU A 17 9.46 -6.96 -7.10
N ILE A 18 9.71 -5.84 -6.43
CA ILE A 18 10.35 -4.66 -7.04
C ILE A 18 11.78 -4.91 -7.51
N PRO A 19 12.67 -5.61 -6.77
CA PRO A 19 14.01 -5.91 -7.25
C PRO A 19 14.01 -6.65 -8.60
N ASN A 20 13.08 -7.61 -8.78
CA ASN A 20 12.93 -8.33 -10.04
C ASN A 20 12.43 -7.40 -11.15
N LEU A 21 11.42 -6.56 -10.88
CA LEU A 21 10.94 -5.56 -11.82
C LEU A 21 12.05 -4.62 -12.29
N VAL A 22 12.81 -4.06 -11.34
CA VAL A 22 13.94 -3.17 -11.62
C VAL A 22 14.99 -3.86 -12.48
N ASN A 23 15.32 -5.13 -12.19
CA ASN A 23 16.29 -5.88 -12.97
C ASN A 23 15.79 -6.15 -14.40
N THR A 24 14.51 -6.49 -14.57
CA THR A 24 13.91 -6.69 -15.90
C THR A 24 13.93 -5.41 -16.72
N VAL A 25 13.54 -4.28 -16.13
CA VAL A 25 13.53 -2.98 -16.81
C VAL A 25 14.94 -2.48 -17.13
N LYS A 26 15.93 -2.70 -16.25
CA LYS A 26 17.35 -2.40 -16.51
C LYS A 26 17.92 -3.13 -17.74
N GLY A 27 17.32 -4.27 -18.12
CA GLY A 27 17.70 -5.02 -19.32
C GLY A 27 17.33 -4.32 -20.63
N ALA A 28 16.38 -3.38 -20.61
CA ALA A 28 16.06 -2.55 -21.77
C ALA A 28 17.11 -1.47 -21.96
N ALA A 29 17.74 -1.48 -23.13
CA ALA A 29 18.76 -0.49 -23.48
C ALA A 29 18.16 0.92 -23.45
N ASN A 30 18.84 1.86 -22.79
CA ASN A 30 18.44 3.28 -22.69
C ASN A 30 17.19 3.58 -21.84
N PHE A 31 16.79 2.69 -20.92
CA PHE A 31 15.76 3.03 -19.94
C PHE A 31 16.20 4.19 -19.01
N GLU A 32 15.29 5.08 -18.66
CA GLU A 32 15.54 6.24 -17.80
C GLU A 32 15.98 5.83 -16.38
N LYS A 33 17.24 6.13 -16.04
CA LYS A 33 17.81 5.81 -14.71
C LYS A 33 17.04 6.48 -13.57
N GLY A 34 16.65 7.74 -13.73
CA GLY A 34 15.94 8.50 -12.70
C GLY A 34 14.61 7.86 -12.31
N THR A 35 13.89 7.28 -13.27
CA THR A 35 12.62 6.56 -13.02
C THR A 35 12.84 5.30 -12.19
N LEU A 36 13.91 4.54 -12.46
CA LEU A 36 14.27 3.36 -11.67
C LEU A 36 14.78 3.72 -10.27
N GLU A 37 15.58 4.78 -10.15
CA GLU A 37 16.07 5.30 -8.86
C GLU A 37 14.90 5.72 -7.97
N ALA A 38 13.90 6.43 -8.52
CA ALA A 38 12.70 6.83 -7.79
C ALA A 38 11.90 5.62 -7.27
N VAL A 39 11.84 4.51 -8.01
CA VAL A 39 11.17 3.28 -7.56
C VAL A 39 11.95 2.59 -6.45
N ILE A 40 13.29 2.52 -6.58
CA ILE A 40 14.16 1.92 -5.55
C ILE A 40 14.07 2.72 -4.25
N GLU A 41 14.13 4.05 -4.35
CA GLU A 41 14.05 4.94 -3.20
C GLU A 41 12.68 4.88 -2.53
N ALA A 42 11.58 4.89 -3.30
CA ALA A 42 10.24 4.74 -2.78
C ALA A 42 10.03 3.38 -2.09
N ARG A 43 10.60 2.30 -2.64
CA ARG A 43 10.60 0.97 -1.99
C ARG A 43 11.31 1.05 -0.64
N SER A 44 12.52 1.63 -0.62
CA SER A 44 13.32 1.77 0.60
C SER A 44 12.53 2.49 1.70
N ARG A 45 11.93 3.63 1.37
CA ARG A 45 11.04 4.38 2.27
C ARG A 45 9.88 3.53 2.76
N ALA A 46 9.13 2.90 1.85
CA ALA A 46 7.98 2.07 2.18
C ALA A 46 8.32 0.91 3.13
N THR A 47 9.50 0.31 2.99
CA THR A 47 9.96 -0.78 3.88
C THR A 47 10.54 -0.28 5.20
N SER A 48 10.95 0.99 5.28
CA SER A 48 11.53 1.57 6.51
C SER A 48 10.48 2.00 7.53
N VAL A 49 9.24 2.25 7.08
CA VAL A 49 8.14 2.64 7.97
C VAL A 49 7.46 1.39 8.50
N THR A 50 7.61 1.16 9.80
CA THR A 50 6.97 0.04 10.51
C THR A 50 5.87 0.57 11.44
N VAL A 51 4.86 -0.26 11.67
CA VAL A 51 3.74 0.06 12.55
C VAL A 51 3.64 -1.03 13.60
N ASP A 52 3.51 -0.62 14.86
CA ASP A 52 3.23 -1.54 15.94
C ASP A 52 1.72 -1.90 15.94
N PRO A 53 1.33 -3.16 15.67
CA PRO A 53 -0.08 -3.56 15.67
C PRO A 53 -0.77 -3.44 17.04
N THR A 54 0.02 -3.37 18.12
CA THR A 54 -0.50 -3.16 19.47
C THR A 54 -0.86 -1.69 19.71
N ASN A 55 -0.13 -0.77 19.07
CA ASN A 55 -0.27 0.69 19.19
C ASN A 55 -0.48 1.37 17.82
N LEU A 56 -1.73 1.33 17.34
CA LEU A 56 -2.16 1.85 16.04
C LEU A 56 -2.65 3.30 16.17
N THR A 57 -1.72 4.24 16.26
CA THR A 57 -2.01 5.68 16.29
C THR A 57 -2.32 6.21 14.89
N GLU A 58 -3.02 7.35 14.82
CA GLU A 58 -3.31 8.02 13.54
C GLU A 58 -2.01 8.43 12.83
N GLU A 59 -1.02 8.93 13.58
CA GLU A 59 0.28 9.33 13.04
C GLU A 59 1.04 8.15 12.42
N SER A 60 1.10 6.99 13.11
CA SER A 60 1.84 5.84 12.59
C SER A 60 1.17 5.22 11.37
N MET A 61 -0.17 5.17 11.36
CA MET A 61 -0.96 4.70 10.23
C MET A 61 -0.83 5.65 9.02
N ALA A 62 -0.89 6.97 9.24
CA ALA A 62 -0.73 7.96 8.18
C ALA A 62 0.69 7.93 7.57
N ALA A 63 1.73 7.85 8.42
CA ALA A 63 3.11 7.74 7.95
C ALA A 63 3.32 6.47 7.10
N PHE A 64 2.77 5.34 7.55
CA PHE A 64 2.83 4.09 6.79
C PHE A 64 2.08 4.21 5.46
N GLN A 65 0.83 4.70 5.49
CA GLN A 65 0.02 4.87 4.30
C GLN A 65 0.70 5.79 3.28
N ASN A 66 1.23 6.94 3.69
CA ASN A 66 1.93 7.87 2.81
C ASN A 66 3.14 7.22 2.13
N ALA A 67 3.96 6.48 2.88
CA ALA A 67 5.10 5.77 2.31
C ALA A 67 4.68 4.69 1.29
N GLN A 68 3.57 3.99 1.57
CA GLN A 68 3.00 3.00 0.64
C GLN A 68 2.38 3.65 -0.61
N ASP A 69 1.73 4.80 -0.48
CA ASP A 69 1.10 5.52 -1.58
C ASP A 69 2.16 6.13 -2.52
N ASP A 70 3.27 6.64 -1.97
CA ASP A 70 4.41 7.12 -2.75
C ASP A 70 5.03 5.99 -3.58
N LEU A 71 5.10 4.78 -3.04
CA LEU A 71 5.53 3.61 -3.78
C LEU A 71 4.57 3.29 -4.95
N SER A 72 3.26 3.30 -4.71
CA SER A 72 2.26 3.10 -5.78
C SER A 72 2.40 4.16 -6.88
N LYS A 73 2.61 5.43 -6.52
CA LYS A 73 2.83 6.53 -7.48
C LYS A 73 4.10 6.32 -8.31
N SER A 74 5.20 5.91 -7.69
CA SER A 74 6.45 5.62 -8.40
C SER A 74 6.30 4.44 -9.36
N LEU A 75 5.60 3.38 -8.95
CA LEU A 75 5.27 2.25 -9.83
C LEU A 75 4.37 2.69 -10.99
N GLY A 76 3.36 3.52 -10.74
CA GLY A 76 2.50 4.07 -11.79
C GLY A 76 3.27 4.88 -12.83
N ARG A 77 4.21 5.73 -12.38
CA ARG A 77 5.12 6.46 -13.28
C ARG A 77 6.00 5.53 -14.09
N LEU A 78 6.56 4.49 -13.47
CA LEU A 78 7.35 3.47 -14.18
C LEU A 78 6.51 2.82 -15.29
N MET A 79 5.28 2.40 -15.01
CA MET A 79 4.39 1.79 -16.01
C MET A 79 4.09 2.74 -17.17
N ALA A 80 3.84 4.03 -16.88
CA ALA A 80 3.62 5.04 -17.92
C ALA A 80 4.85 5.23 -18.82
N VAL A 81 6.06 5.23 -18.26
CA VAL A 81 7.31 5.33 -19.03
C VAL A 81 7.51 4.10 -19.91
N VAL A 82 7.21 2.90 -19.39
CA VAL A 82 7.33 1.63 -20.14
C VAL A 82 6.49 1.60 -21.41
N GLU A 83 5.41 2.37 -21.51
CA GLU A 83 4.62 2.48 -22.74
C GLU A 83 5.44 2.93 -23.96
N SER A 84 6.54 3.66 -23.73
CA SER A 84 7.47 4.13 -24.77
C SER A 84 8.53 3.10 -25.18
N TYR A 85 8.57 1.92 -24.54
CA TYR A 85 9.59 0.88 -24.74
C TYR A 85 8.94 -0.45 -25.20
N PRO A 86 8.72 -0.64 -26.52
CA PRO A 86 8.03 -1.81 -27.07
C PRO A 86 8.65 -3.16 -26.67
N GLU A 87 9.95 -3.21 -26.47
CA GLU A 87 10.68 -4.40 -26.04
C GLU A 87 10.31 -4.83 -24.62
N LEU A 88 9.97 -3.89 -23.72
CA LEU A 88 9.47 -4.20 -22.38
C LEU A 88 8.00 -4.61 -22.42
N LYS A 89 7.20 -3.98 -23.28
CA LYS A 89 5.79 -4.35 -23.50
C LYS A 89 5.64 -5.77 -24.04
N ALA A 90 6.62 -6.26 -24.80
CA ALA A 90 6.66 -7.62 -25.31
C ALA A 90 7.44 -8.59 -24.39
N ASN A 91 8.02 -8.10 -23.29
CA ASN A 91 8.82 -8.94 -22.39
C ASN A 91 7.89 -9.72 -21.45
N GLN A 92 7.85 -11.03 -21.63
CA GLN A 92 7.00 -11.94 -20.84
C GLN A 92 7.25 -11.81 -19.32
N ASN A 93 8.52 -11.71 -18.88
CA ASN A 93 8.84 -11.56 -17.47
C ASN A 93 8.33 -10.22 -16.91
N PHE A 94 8.38 -9.16 -17.71
CA PHE A 94 7.85 -7.85 -17.31
C PHE A 94 6.33 -7.90 -17.16
N LEU A 95 5.62 -8.45 -18.14
CA LEU A 95 4.16 -8.60 -18.11
C LEU A 95 3.68 -9.43 -16.90
N GLU A 96 4.40 -10.51 -16.58
CA GLU A 96 4.12 -11.32 -15.39
C GLU A 96 4.31 -10.53 -14.09
N LEU A 97 5.40 -9.77 -13.97
CA LEU A 97 5.65 -8.93 -12.80
C LEU A 97 4.61 -7.80 -12.67
N GLN A 98 4.22 -7.19 -13.80
CA GLN A 98 3.16 -6.19 -13.84
C GLN A 98 1.84 -6.77 -13.31
N ALA A 99 1.43 -7.94 -13.82
CA ALA A 99 0.21 -8.62 -13.38
C ALA A 99 0.27 -9.03 -11.90
N GLN A 100 1.44 -9.48 -11.41
CA GLN A 100 1.63 -9.80 -9.99
C GLN A 100 1.53 -8.57 -9.10
N LEU A 101 2.09 -7.44 -9.52
CA LEU A 101 2.00 -6.17 -8.80
C LEU A 101 0.57 -5.66 -8.77
N GLU A 102 -0.13 -5.65 -9.90
CA GLU A 102 -1.56 -5.29 -9.97
C GLU A 102 -2.41 -6.19 -9.06
N GLY A 103 -2.21 -7.50 -9.12
CA GLY A 103 -2.87 -8.45 -8.22
C GLY A 103 -2.56 -8.19 -6.75
N THR A 104 -1.37 -7.67 -6.45
CA THR A 104 -0.97 -7.30 -5.09
C THR A 104 -1.64 -5.99 -4.64
N GLU A 105 -1.74 -4.97 -5.52
CA GLU A 105 -2.49 -3.73 -5.23
C GLU A 105 -3.98 -4.02 -4.95
N ASN A 106 -4.60 -4.90 -5.75
CA ASN A 106 -5.98 -5.31 -5.55
C ASN A 106 -6.16 -6.01 -4.18
N ARG A 107 -5.21 -6.86 -3.79
CA ARG A 107 -5.22 -7.51 -2.47
C ARG A 107 -5.00 -6.50 -1.34
N ILE A 108 -4.09 -5.53 -1.51
CA ILE A 108 -3.90 -4.43 -0.55
C ILE A 108 -5.22 -3.70 -0.31
N ALA A 109 -5.97 -3.36 -1.36
CA ALA A 109 -7.26 -2.69 -1.22
C ALA A 109 -8.27 -3.52 -0.41
N VAL A 110 -8.31 -4.84 -0.64
CA VAL A 110 -9.17 -5.76 0.12
C VAL A 110 -8.73 -5.86 1.58
N GLU A 111 -7.44 -6.06 1.85
CA GLU A 111 -6.94 -6.21 3.22
C GLU A 111 -7.06 -4.91 4.03
N ARG A 112 -6.87 -3.74 3.42
CA ARG A 112 -7.15 -2.44 4.06
C ARG A 112 -8.61 -2.31 4.46
N ARG A 113 -9.54 -2.71 3.58
CA ARG A 113 -10.97 -2.72 3.88
C ARG A 113 -11.30 -3.67 5.03
N THR A 114 -10.80 -4.91 4.98
CA THR A 114 -10.99 -5.92 6.02
C THR A 114 -10.44 -5.43 7.37
N PHE A 115 -9.24 -4.83 7.36
CA PHE A 115 -8.66 -4.22 8.56
C PHE A 115 -9.56 -3.12 9.13
N ASN A 116 -10.03 -2.20 8.29
CA ASN A 116 -10.92 -1.12 8.72
C ASN A 116 -12.21 -1.65 9.34
N GLN A 117 -12.81 -2.70 8.78
CA GLN A 117 -14.01 -3.34 9.35
C GLN A 117 -13.75 -3.91 10.74
N VAL A 118 -12.61 -4.59 10.92
CA VAL A 118 -12.19 -5.15 12.23
C VAL A 118 -11.93 -4.03 13.25
N VAL A 119 -11.23 -2.97 12.84
CA VAL A 119 -10.98 -1.80 13.70
C VAL A 119 -12.27 -1.08 14.05
N GLN A 120 -13.22 -0.96 13.11
CA GLN A 120 -14.52 -0.35 13.35
C GLN A 120 -15.30 -1.14 14.40
N ALA A 121 -15.38 -2.47 14.25
CA ALA A 121 -16.06 -3.32 15.22
C ALA A 121 -15.43 -3.20 16.62
N TYR A 122 -14.09 -3.14 16.70
CA TYR A 122 -13.37 -2.92 17.94
C TYR A 122 -13.69 -1.55 18.56
N ASN A 123 -13.58 -0.47 17.78
CA ASN A 123 -13.83 0.90 18.25
C ASN A 123 -15.28 1.08 18.72
N VAL A 124 -16.26 0.47 18.04
CA VAL A 124 -17.66 0.46 18.49
C VAL A 124 -17.81 -0.33 19.80
N LEU A 125 -17.16 -1.50 19.90
CA LEU A 125 -17.24 -2.35 21.09
C LEU A 125 -16.73 -1.64 22.34
N ILE A 126 -15.60 -0.95 22.28
CA ILE A 126 -15.01 -0.23 23.42
C ILE A 126 -15.78 1.04 23.77
N ARG A 127 -16.57 1.61 22.85
CA ARG A 127 -17.38 2.81 23.09
C ARG A 127 -18.78 2.50 23.62
N LYS A 128 -19.25 1.26 23.54
CA LYS A 128 -20.60 0.84 23.94
C LYS A 128 -20.67 0.53 25.44
N PHE A 129 -21.74 0.96 26.12
CA PHE A 129 -22.00 0.57 27.51
C PHE A 129 -22.34 -0.93 27.62
N PRO A 130 -21.83 -1.68 28.63
CA PRO A 130 -20.98 -1.23 29.74
C PRO A 130 -19.46 -1.25 29.45
N ASN A 131 -19.05 -1.71 28.27
CA ASN A 131 -17.64 -1.88 27.91
C ASN A 131 -16.83 -0.59 27.97
N SER A 132 -17.43 0.58 27.71
CA SER A 132 -16.74 1.88 27.80
C SER A 132 -16.16 2.18 29.19
N ILE A 133 -16.79 1.69 30.25
CA ILE A 133 -16.29 1.84 31.61
C ILE A 133 -15.05 0.96 31.81
N VAL A 134 -15.14 -0.31 31.40
CA VAL A 134 -14.02 -1.27 31.51
C VAL A 134 -12.85 -0.83 30.62
N ALA A 135 -13.15 -0.31 29.42
CA ALA A 135 -12.17 0.22 28.49
C ALA A 135 -11.41 1.40 29.09
N GLY A 136 -12.11 2.36 29.71
CA GLY A 136 -11.46 3.47 30.42
C GLY A 136 -10.59 3.00 31.60
N MET A 137 -11.09 2.06 32.41
CA MET A 137 -10.32 1.53 33.56
C MET A 137 -9.09 0.71 33.15
N ARG A 138 -9.14 0.04 31.99
CA ARG A 138 -8.07 -0.82 31.46
C ARG A 138 -7.23 -0.13 30.37
N ASN A 139 -7.46 1.15 30.12
CA ASN A 139 -6.83 1.95 29.07
C ASN A 139 -6.88 1.32 27.67
N PHE A 140 -8.05 0.79 27.28
CA PHE A 140 -8.29 0.36 25.90
C PHE A 140 -8.65 1.57 25.04
N GLU A 141 -7.74 1.93 24.15
CA GLU A 141 -7.86 3.10 23.28
C GLU A 141 -8.41 2.72 21.90
N SER A 142 -9.01 3.70 21.21
CA SER A 142 -9.45 3.49 19.82
C SER A 142 -8.23 3.29 18.92
N LYS A 143 -8.38 2.42 17.92
CA LYS A 143 -7.35 2.17 16.91
C LYS A 143 -7.63 2.98 15.64
N ALA A 144 -6.58 3.47 15.00
CA ALA A 144 -6.67 4.21 13.75
C ALA A 144 -7.04 3.32 12.55
N TYR A 145 -7.59 3.94 11.51
CA TYR A 145 -8.00 3.31 10.26
C TYR A 145 -6.98 3.57 9.15
N PHE A 146 -7.09 2.81 8.06
CA PHE A 146 -6.64 3.29 6.76
C PHE A 146 -7.63 4.33 6.23
N GLU A 147 -7.12 5.46 5.77
CA GLU A 147 -7.94 6.50 5.16
C GLU A 147 -8.11 6.25 3.66
N ALA A 148 -9.19 6.79 3.08
CA ALA A 148 -9.31 6.82 1.63
C ALA A 148 -8.22 7.71 1.04
N ALA A 149 -7.82 7.44 -0.21
CA ALA A 149 -6.91 8.34 -0.91
C ALA A 149 -7.52 9.74 -1.00
N GLU A 150 -6.70 10.77 -0.84
CA GLU A 150 -7.10 12.16 -1.04
C GLU A 150 -7.75 12.32 -2.43
N GLY A 151 -8.96 12.89 -2.49
CA GLY A 151 -9.72 13.05 -3.73
C GLY A 151 -10.60 11.86 -4.16
N ALA A 152 -10.61 10.73 -3.42
CA ALA A 152 -11.56 9.64 -3.66
C ALA A 152 -13.03 10.03 -3.45
N GLU A 153 -13.29 11.16 -2.80
CA GLU A 153 -14.63 11.75 -2.64
C GLU A 153 -15.14 12.45 -3.91
N THR A 154 -14.25 12.75 -4.87
CA THR A 154 -14.59 13.40 -6.13
C THR A 154 -14.65 12.36 -7.25
N PRO A 155 -15.84 11.92 -7.68
CA PRO A 155 -15.96 10.97 -8.79
C PRO A 155 -15.40 11.61 -10.08
N PRO A 156 -14.72 10.85 -10.95
CA PRO A 156 -14.21 11.38 -12.22
C PRO A 156 -15.39 11.82 -13.09
N VAL A 157 -15.34 13.06 -13.58
CA VAL A 157 -16.28 13.56 -14.59
C VAL A 157 -15.89 12.91 -15.92
N VAL A 158 -16.66 11.91 -16.33
CA VAL A 158 -16.50 11.30 -17.66
C VAL A 158 -17.23 12.18 -18.66
N GLU A 159 -16.50 13.00 -19.39
CA GLU A 159 -17.03 13.66 -20.59
C GLU A 159 -16.81 12.72 -21.80
N PHE A 160 -17.89 12.46 -22.53
CA PHE A 160 -17.89 11.71 -23.79
C PHE A 160 -17.69 12.65 -24.98
#